data_AF-A0A956J2A0-F1
#
_entry.id   AF-A0A956J2A0-F1
#
_cell.length_a   1.000
_cell.length_b   1.000
_cell.length_c   1.000
_cell.angle_alpha   90.00
_cell.angle_beta   90.00
_cell.angle_gamma   90.00
#
_symmetry.space_group_name_H-M   'P 1'
#
loop_
_entity.id
_entity.type
_entity.pdbx_description
1 polymer ?
#
loop_
_entity_poly.entity_id
_entity_poly.type
_entity_poly.pdbx_seq_one_letter_code
_entity_poly.pdbx_strand_id
1 'polypeptide(L)'
;YSKGTDAQKKEFAELQVSDPYEAVASYVEPAIRRAAYARRFGDDGAKLERVLGRMKTQGATDAQVREARNVVAATLGSYGHEYSPTIAMLSESLAKKVAGRDSQATIQGLQAYQNVRLLPLATLSSIIDPLGIAVRTGGDMKTAWEGMKLGLRTLFDGSTKADMLDALSMLGATDEMSTLAAGFGGGTTPLTRKVNDFVFRLNGLAGWTRATRFMALHAGHQFLIKHATKPNKHSQRYLDELGIKAGDIETETLYLPNGRSREAVKLFTGNKARDTRVQHALSQFIDEAILRPGSTQRPLWHSDPYMGLVSQYKGFAYAIWDQVGGRIAREWSKGNVAILMPALLYAPITIMVELMRELIQHGPEGDARRKDWGPDDYLLMGVDRSNVFFSPRDRAIAQSINDVKNNRVFGSSQIGPTISQARDIYSAASAQRSAGKTFEDALPASPLWKRWNDDGIADNVPAVAAANLVKENV
;
A
#
# COMPACT_ATOMS: atom_id res chain seq x y z
N TYR A 1 -2.26 39.07 13.69
CA TYR A 1 -2.39 39.15 12.21
C TYR A 1 -2.22 40.56 11.62
N SER A 2 -2.16 41.64 12.43
CA SER A 2 -2.14 43.04 11.94
C SER A 2 -0.75 43.71 11.91
N LYS A 3 0.33 43.00 12.26
CA LYS A 3 1.69 43.56 12.26
C LYS A 3 2.62 42.64 11.46
N GLY A 4 3.14 43.17 10.37
CA GLY A 4 4.00 42.50 9.39
C GLY A 4 3.93 43.22 8.05
N THR A 5 5.04 43.31 7.33
CA THR A 5 5.05 43.79 5.94
C THR A 5 4.30 42.81 5.04
N ASP A 6 3.79 43.25 3.90
CA ASP A 6 2.99 42.38 3.03
C ASP A 6 3.80 41.19 2.48
N ALA A 7 5.12 41.34 2.35
CA ALA A 7 6.03 40.23 2.07
C ALA A 7 6.05 39.18 3.19
N GLN A 8 6.16 39.61 4.45
CA GLN A 8 6.13 38.72 5.61
C GLN A 8 4.77 38.06 5.81
N LYS A 9 3.67 38.76 5.50
CA LYS A 9 2.33 38.17 5.52
C LYS A 9 2.17 37.11 4.42
N LYS A 10 2.75 37.33 3.25
CA LYS A 10 2.71 36.38 2.13
C LYS A 10 3.55 35.14 2.43
N GLU A 11 4.78 35.31 2.93
CA GLU A 11 5.65 34.23 3.39
C GLU A 11 5.00 33.44 4.54
N PHE A 12 4.38 34.14 5.50
CA PHE A 12 3.65 33.47 6.58
C PHE A 12 2.38 32.77 6.10
N ALA A 13 1.64 33.33 5.14
CA ALA A 13 0.46 32.70 4.53
C ALA A 13 0.83 31.45 3.72
N GLU A 14 2.00 31.43 3.06
CA GLU A 14 2.55 30.24 2.40
C GLU A 14 2.88 29.12 3.39
N LEU A 15 3.22 29.47 4.64
CA LEU A 15 3.46 28.52 5.73
C LEU A 15 2.17 28.08 6.45
N GLN A 16 1.04 28.74 6.20
CA GLN A 16 -0.24 28.38 6.81
C GLN A 16 -0.97 27.32 5.99
N VAL A 17 -1.29 26.20 6.65
CA VAL A 17 -2.21 25.20 6.09
C VAL A 17 -3.59 25.86 5.95
N SER A 18 -4.02 26.07 4.70
CA SER A 18 -5.23 26.84 4.39
C SER A 18 -6.52 26.08 4.74
N ASP A 19 -6.44 24.75 4.88
CA ASP A 19 -7.56 23.89 5.27
C ASP A 19 -7.43 23.46 6.74
N PRO A 20 -8.34 23.88 7.64
CA PRO A 20 -8.32 23.47 9.04
C PRO A 20 -8.47 21.96 9.24
N TYR A 21 -9.11 21.23 8.33
CA TYR A 21 -9.16 19.77 8.38
C TYR A 21 -7.79 19.16 8.07
N GLU A 22 -7.07 19.72 7.08
CA GLU A 22 -5.70 19.32 6.75
C GLU A 22 -4.74 19.62 7.89
N ALA A 23 -4.91 20.76 8.56
CA ALA A 23 -4.13 21.12 9.74
C ALA A 23 -4.33 20.07 10.85
N VAL A 24 -5.58 19.77 11.21
CA VAL A 24 -5.87 18.77 12.25
C VAL A 24 -5.37 17.38 11.85
N ALA A 25 -5.65 16.93 10.63
CA ALA A 25 -5.22 15.62 10.13
C ALA A 25 -3.69 15.46 10.16
N SER A 26 -2.94 16.53 9.82
CA SER A 26 -1.48 16.51 9.82
C SER A 26 -0.85 16.33 11.22
N TYR A 27 -1.59 16.67 12.29
CA TYR A 27 -1.13 16.45 13.68
C TYR A 27 -1.68 15.17 14.30
N VAL A 28 -2.84 14.69 13.87
CA VAL A 28 -3.49 13.50 14.45
C VAL A 28 -2.64 12.25 14.25
N GLU A 29 -2.15 11.98 13.05
CA GLU A 29 -1.37 10.76 12.79
C GLU A 29 -0.04 10.72 13.58
N PRO A 30 0.81 11.77 13.56
CA PRO A 30 2.00 11.82 14.42
C PRO A 30 1.67 11.70 15.92
N ALA A 31 0.58 12.30 16.38
CA ALA A 31 0.14 12.21 17.77
C ALA A 31 -0.26 10.77 18.14
N ILE A 32 -1.02 10.06 17.27
CA ILE A 32 -1.37 8.65 17.46
C ILE A 32 -0.11 7.79 17.50
N ARG A 33 0.83 7.98 16.57
CA ARG A 33 2.10 7.25 16.55
C ARG A 33 2.91 7.49 17.83
N ARG A 34 2.95 8.73 18.31
CA ARG A 34 3.63 9.10 19.56
C ARG A 34 2.95 8.52 20.81
N ALA A 35 1.62 8.48 20.83
CA ALA A 35 0.85 7.86 21.91
C ALA A 35 1.03 6.32 21.93
N ALA A 36 1.06 5.69 20.75
CA ALA A 36 1.36 4.27 20.62
C ALA A 36 2.80 3.96 21.08
N TYR A 37 3.77 4.82 20.71
CA TYR A 37 5.15 4.73 21.20
C TYR A 37 5.21 4.86 22.73
N ALA A 38 4.56 5.86 23.31
CA ALA A 38 4.50 6.07 24.76
C ALA A 38 3.95 4.84 25.49
N ARG A 39 2.82 4.31 25.00
CA ARG A 39 2.16 3.12 25.55
C ARG A 39 3.08 1.90 25.54
N ARG A 40 3.82 1.70 24.44
CA ARG A 40 4.69 0.54 24.26
C ARG A 40 6.02 0.69 24.98
N PHE A 41 6.68 1.85 24.84
CA PHE A 41 8.08 2.05 25.20
C PHE A 41 8.32 3.03 26.35
N GLY A 42 7.27 3.69 26.86
CA GLY A 42 7.38 4.82 27.78
C GLY A 42 7.61 6.13 27.03
N ASP A 43 7.36 7.26 27.69
CA ASP A 43 7.48 8.57 27.04
C ASP A 43 8.91 8.92 26.67
N ASP A 44 9.89 8.45 27.42
CA ASP A 44 11.32 8.64 27.19
C ASP A 44 11.94 7.53 26.34
N GLY A 45 11.19 6.47 26.00
CA GLY A 45 11.71 5.30 25.32
C GLY A 45 12.58 4.39 26.21
N ALA A 46 12.60 4.56 27.53
CA ALA A 46 13.46 3.77 28.41
C ALA A 46 13.19 2.25 28.34
N LYS A 47 11.97 1.82 28.01
CA LYS A 47 11.70 0.38 27.76
C LYS A 47 12.34 -0.08 26.45
N LEU A 48 12.37 0.76 25.41
CA LEU A 48 13.06 0.44 24.16
C LEU A 48 14.55 0.25 24.42
N GLU A 49 15.19 1.18 25.12
CA GLU A 49 16.61 1.07 25.47
C GLU A 49 16.91 -0.18 26.30
N ARG A 50 16.03 -0.54 27.26
CA ARG A 50 16.17 -1.80 28.00
C ARG A 50 16.05 -3.04 27.10
N VAL A 51 15.15 -3.03 26.12
CA VAL A 51 15.02 -4.13 25.16
C VAL A 51 16.28 -4.24 24.30
N LEU A 52 16.75 -3.11 23.75
CA LEU A 52 17.97 -3.06 22.93
C LEU A 52 19.22 -3.46 23.73
N GLY A 53 19.32 -3.03 24.99
CA GLY A 53 20.38 -3.44 25.91
C GLY A 53 20.34 -4.95 26.17
N ARG A 54 19.16 -5.52 26.42
CA ARG A 54 19.00 -6.98 26.56
C ARG A 54 19.43 -7.74 25.31
N MET A 55 19.07 -7.25 24.12
CA MET A 55 19.53 -7.86 22.85
C MET A 55 21.05 -7.93 22.79
N LYS A 56 21.74 -6.83 23.15
CA LYS A 56 23.21 -6.80 23.18
C LYS A 56 23.78 -7.79 24.19
N THR A 57 23.20 -7.88 25.40
CA THR A 57 23.62 -8.88 26.39
C THR A 57 23.36 -10.34 25.96
N GLN A 58 22.40 -10.56 25.07
CA GLN A 58 22.08 -11.86 24.50
C GLN A 58 22.92 -12.21 23.26
N GLY A 59 23.93 -11.39 22.93
CA GLY A 59 24.87 -11.65 21.83
C GLY A 59 24.53 -10.95 20.51
N ALA A 60 23.56 -10.04 20.49
CA ALA A 60 23.30 -9.24 19.29
C ALA A 60 24.48 -8.30 18.99
N THR A 61 24.89 -8.25 17.72
CA THR A 61 25.89 -7.30 17.24
C THR A 61 25.36 -5.86 17.29
N ASP A 62 26.25 -4.87 17.33
CA ASP A 62 25.84 -3.46 17.28
C ASP A 62 25.07 -3.12 15.99
N ALA A 63 25.34 -3.83 14.89
CA ALA A 63 24.58 -3.69 13.64
C ALA A 63 23.12 -4.12 13.81
N GLN A 64 22.87 -5.27 14.45
CA GLN A 64 21.52 -5.77 14.71
C GLN A 64 20.75 -4.88 15.70
N VAL A 65 21.44 -4.33 16.70
CA VAL A 65 20.83 -3.37 17.64
C VAL A 65 20.43 -2.07 16.92
N ARG A 66 21.29 -1.56 16.03
CA ARG A 66 20.95 -0.40 15.18
C ARG A 66 19.79 -0.69 14.23
N GLU A 67 19.77 -1.87 13.62
CA GLU A 67 18.67 -2.29 12.74
C GLU A 67 17.33 -2.33 13.50
N ALA A 68 17.30 -2.91 14.70
CA ALA A 68 16.11 -2.94 15.53
C ALA A 68 15.60 -1.52 15.88
N ARG A 69 16.51 -0.59 16.20
CA ARG A 69 16.16 0.82 16.40
C ARG A 69 15.59 1.45 15.13
N ASN A 70 16.21 1.19 13.98
CA ASN A 70 15.77 1.74 12.70
C ASN A 70 14.40 1.21 12.28
N VAL A 71 14.06 -0.04 12.58
CA VAL A 71 12.72 -0.60 12.35
C VAL A 71 11.66 0.17 13.16
N VAL A 72 11.96 0.51 14.41
CA VAL A 72 11.06 1.36 15.22
C VAL A 72 10.93 2.75 14.60
N ALA A 73 12.04 3.38 14.20
CA ALA A 73 12.02 4.68 13.52
C ALA A 73 11.21 4.63 12.21
N ALA A 74 11.32 3.57 11.43
CA ALA A 74 10.58 3.38 10.19
C ALA A 74 9.08 3.17 10.46
N THR A 75 8.73 2.51 11.56
CA THR A 75 7.33 2.35 12.01
C THR A 75 6.73 3.70 12.44
N LEU A 76 7.54 4.57 13.05
CA LEU A 76 7.13 5.94 13.41
C LEU A 76 7.13 6.91 12.22
N GLY A 77 7.76 6.54 11.10
CA GLY A 77 7.95 7.39 9.93
C GLY A 77 9.06 8.44 10.08
N SER A 78 9.93 8.29 11.08
CA SER A 78 11.09 9.18 11.28
C SER A 78 12.37 8.66 10.61
N TYR A 79 12.36 7.42 10.12
CA TYR A 79 13.51 6.83 9.43
C TYR A 79 13.84 7.58 8.13
N GLY A 80 15.10 7.99 7.99
CA GLY A 80 15.60 8.62 6.77
C GLY A 80 15.04 10.01 6.45
N HIS A 81 14.39 10.66 7.41
CA HIS A 81 13.68 11.92 7.14
C HIS A 81 14.62 13.10 6.84
N GLU A 82 15.77 13.20 7.49
CA GLU A 82 16.71 14.31 7.25
C GLU A 82 17.88 13.89 6.35
N TYR A 83 18.22 12.61 6.40
CA TYR A 83 19.42 12.05 5.79
C TYR A 83 19.16 10.61 5.39
N SER A 84 19.57 10.20 4.19
CA SER A 84 19.37 8.84 3.68
C SER A 84 20.39 7.86 4.28
N PRO A 85 20.00 6.96 5.19
CA PRO A 85 20.91 5.96 5.73
C PRO A 85 21.24 4.90 4.66
N THR A 86 20.33 4.68 3.71
CA THR A 86 20.54 3.72 2.61
C THR A 86 21.63 4.21 1.66
N ILE A 87 21.57 5.46 1.23
CA ILE A 87 22.58 6.03 0.34
C ILE A 87 23.91 6.16 1.09
N ALA A 88 23.89 6.47 2.38
CA ALA A 88 25.09 6.55 3.21
C ALA A 88 25.89 5.24 3.24
N MET A 89 25.20 4.10 3.29
CA MET A 89 25.83 2.78 3.23
C MET A 89 26.60 2.55 1.92
N LEU A 90 26.22 3.22 0.83
CA LEU A 90 26.89 3.14 -0.46
C LEU A 90 27.94 4.25 -0.64
N SER A 91 27.59 5.48 -0.25
CA SER A 91 28.44 6.66 -0.31
C SER A 91 27.93 7.75 0.60
N GLU A 92 28.68 7.99 1.69
CA GLU A 92 28.45 9.09 2.64
C GLU A 92 28.43 10.46 1.94
N SER A 93 29.31 10.66 0.96
CA SER A 93 29.40 11.93 0.23
C SER A 93 28.17 12.19 -0.65
N LEU A 94 27.61 11.14 -1.26
CA LEU A 94 26.39 11.24 -2.04
C LEU A 94 25.19 11.51 -1.14
N ALA A 95 25.09 10.81 -0.01
CA ALA A 95 24.02 10.98 0.96
C ALA A 95 23.95 12.43 1.48
N LYS A 96 25.11 13.05 1.78
CA LYS A 96 25.17 14.46 2.17
C LYS A 96 24.75 15.42 1.06
N LYS A 97 25.08 15.11 -0.21
CA LYS A 97 24.71 15.95 -1.36
C LYS A 97 23.22 15.93 -1.65
N VAL A 98 22.57 14.78 -1.46
CA VAL A 98 21.14 14.62 -1.74
C VAL A 98 20.28 14.92 -0.51
N ALA A 99 20.87 15.04 0.69
CA ALA A 99 20.16 15.39 1.90
C ALA A 99 19.51 16.78 1.78
N GLY A 100 18.28 16.90 2.27
CA GLY A 100 17.54 18.15 2.29
C GLY A 100 16.10 18.02 1.81
N ARG A 101 15.30 19.02 2.17
CA ARG A 101 13.87 19.06 1.86
C ARG A 101 13.60 19.18 0.35
N ASP A 102 14.44 19.91 -0.38
CA ASP A 102 14.24 20.15 -1.81
C ASP A 102 14.45 18.87 -2.64
N SER A 103 15.46 18.08 -2.29
CA SER A 103 15.69 16.76 -2.89
C SER A 103 14.52 15.82 -2.62
N GLN A 104 13.99 15.81 -1.40
CA GLN A 104 12.80 15.01 -1.08
C GLN A 104 11.56 15.50 -1.83
N ALA A 105 11.34 16.81 -1.92
CA ALA A 105 10.23 17.38 -2.67
C ALA A 105 10.32 17.01 -4.15
N THR A 106 11.52 17.02 -4.73
CA THR A 106 11.79 16.58 -6.11
C THR A 106 11.44 15.10 -6.30
N ILE A 107 11.92 14.23 -5.41
CA ILE A 107 11.64 12.80 -5.43
C ILE A 107 10.13 12.56 -5.33
N GLN A 108 9.45 13.21 -4.38
CA GLN A 108 7.99 13.10 -4.21
C GLN A 108 7.21 13.62 -5.42
N GLY A 109 7.66 14.71 -6.06
CA GLY A 109 7.07 15.23 -7.29
C GLY A 109 7.14 14.21 -8.43
N LEU A 110 8.31 13.58 -8.60
CA LEU A 110 8.50 12.50 -9.56
C LEU A 110 7.66 11.25 -9.22
N GLN A 111 7.46 10.94 -7.93
CA GLN A 111 6.61 9.85 -7.49
C GLN A 111 5.14 10.10 -7.84
N ALA A 112 4.64 11.32 -7.60
CA ALA A 112 3.28 11.70 -7.97
C ALA A 112 3.07 11.62 -9.49
N TYR A 113 4.07 12.01 -10.28
CA TYR A 113 4.02 11.81 -11.73
C TYR A 113 3.93 10.33 -12.12
N GLN A 114 4.73 9.45 -11.51
CA GLN A 114 4.62 8.00 -11.74
C GLN A 114 3.26 7.45 -11.34
N ASN A 115 2.71 7.96 -10.23
CA ASN A 115 1.38 7.59 -9.75
C ASN A 115 0.30 7.92 -10.79
N VAL A 116 0.34 9.07 -11.44
CA VAL A 116 -0.61 9.41 -12.53
C VAL A 116 -0.58 8.40 -13.67
N ARG A 117 0.59 7.87 -14.01
CA ARG A 117 0.75 6.91 -15.10
C ARG A 117 0.35 5.48 -14.71
N LEU A 118 0.63 5.09 -13.47
CA LEU A 118 0.53 3.70 -13.02
C LEU A 118 -0.76 3.39 -12.25
N LEU A 119 -1.26 4.34 -11.47
CA LEU A 119 -2.45 4.13 -10.65
C LEU A 119 -3.78 4.01 -11.42
N PRO A 120 -3.97 4.55 -12.64
CA PRO A 120 -5.26 4.36 -13.33
C PRO A 120 -5.60 2.88 -13.56
N LEU A 121 -4.58 2.02 -13.67
CA LEU A 121 -4.74 0.56 -13.77
C LEU A 121 -4.49 -0.18 -12.44
N ALA A 122 -4.32 0.53 -11.32
CA ALA A 122 -4.10 -0.09 -10.02
C ALA A 122 -5.35 -0.83 -9.52
N THR A 123 -6.56 -0.31 -9.79
CA THR A 123 -7.81 -1.00 -9.44
C THR A 123 -7.88 -2.37 -10.14
N LEU A 124 -7.46 -2.44 -11.40
CA LEU A 124 -7.39 -3.69 -12.15
C LEU A 124 -6.39 -4.67 -11.50
N SER A 125 -5.24 -4.20 -11.04
CA SER A 125 -4.29 -5.03 -10.28
C SER A 125 -4.86 -5.53 -8.96
N SER A 126 -5.64 -4.71 -8.25
CA SER A 126 -6.23 -5.06 -6.96
C SER A 126 -7.41 -6.05 -7.03
N ILE A 127 -7.81 -6.48 -8.24
CA ILE A 127 -8.84 -7.54 -8.42
C ILE A 127 -8.40 -8.86 -7.77
N ILE A 128 -7.09 -9.07 -7.64
CA ILE A 128 -6.54 -10.27 -7.04
C ILE A 128 -6.53 -10.24 -5.50
N ASP A 129 -6.61 -9.05 -4.89
CA ASP A 129 -6.48 -8.85 -3.45
C ASP A 129 -7.50 -9.64 -2.61
N PRO A 130 -8.79 -9.79 -3.01
CA PRO A 130 -9.74 -10.62 -2.29
C PRO A 130 -9.34 -12.10 -2.12
N LEU A 131 -8.46 -12.65 -2.98
CA LEU A 131 -7.92 -14.00 -2.76
C LEU A 131 -7.10 -14.09 -1.47
N GLY A 132 -6.55 -12.97 -0.99
CA GLY A 132 -5.83 -12.88 0.27
C GLY A 132 -6.72 -13.26 1.46
N ILE A 133 -8.03 -13.00 1.36
CA ILE A 133 -9.03 -13.43 2.35
C ILE A 133 -9.10 -14.95 2.41
N ALA A 134 -9.14 -15.63 1.27
CA ALA A 134 -9.17 -17.10 1.23
C ALA A 134 -7.88 -17.73 1.76
N VAL A 135 -6.73 -17.09 1.49
CA VAL A 135 -5.46 -17.48 2.08
C VAL A 135 -5.47 -17.25 3.60
N ARG A 136 -6.03 -16.13 4.05
CA ARG A 136 -6.09 -15.79 5.48
C ARG A 136 -7.07 -16.63 6.29
N THR A 137 -8.16 -17.10 5.67
CA THR A 137 -9.08 -18.08 6.28
C THR A 137 -8.52 -19.52 6.27
N GLY A 138 -7.31 -19.71 5.76
CA GLY A 138 -6.65 -21.02 5.73
C GLY A 138 -7.19 -21.95 4.64
N GLY A 139 -7.70 -21.41 3.54
CA GLY A 139 -8.28 -22.17 2.43
C GLY A 139 -9.80 -22.27 2.45
N ASP A 140 -10.49 -21.55 3.34
CA ASP A 140 -11.96 -21.52 3.34
C ASP A 140 -12.49 -20.61 2.23
N MET A 141 -12.62 -21.20 1.05
CA MET A 141 -13.14 -20.54 -0.14
C MET A 141 -14.60 -20.12 0.02
N LYS A 142 -15.41 -20.83 0.81
CA LYS A 142 -16.83 -20.51 0.98
C LYS A 142 -16.99 -19.22 1.76
N THR A 143 -16.33 -19.12 2.91
CA THR A 143 -16.37 -17.90 3.74
C THR A 143 -15.78 -16.71 2.98
N ALA A 144 -14.67 -16.91 2.26
CA ALA A 144 -14.09 -15.87 1.42
C ALA A 144 -15.05 -15.42 0.29
N TRP A 145 -15.71 -16.36 -0.39
CA TRP A 145 -16.68 -16.07 -1.46
C TRP A 145 -17.94 -15.36 -0.94
N GLU A 146 -18.44 -15.73 0.23
CA GLU A 146 -19.57 -15.04 0.86
C GLU A 146 -19.21 -13.61 1.26
N GLY A 147 -18.02 -13.41 1.84
CA GLY A 147 -17.47 -12.08 2.09
C GLY A 147 -17.34 -11.27 0.80
N MET A 148 -16.79 -11.87 -0.27
CA MET A 148 -16.65 -11.24 -1.58
C MET A 148 -17.98 -10.78 -2.16
N LYS A 149 -18.98 -11.66 -2.24
CA LYS A 149 -20.32 -11.29 -2.73
C LYS A 149 -20.93 -10.14 -1.94
N LEU A 150 -20.67 -10.08 -0.63
CA LEU A 150 -21.18 -9.00 0.23
C LEU A 150 -20.45 -7.68 -0.04
N GLY A 151 -19.12 -7.70 -0.15
CA GLY A 151 -18.33 -6.51 -0.48
C GLY A 151 -18.60 -5.99 -1.89
N LEU A 152 -18.77 -6.87 -2.88
CA LEU A 152 -19.13 -6.44 -4.24
C LEU A 152 -20.50 -5.74 -4.28
N ARG A 153 -21.46 -6.18 -3.47
CA ARG A 153 -22.76 -5.49 -3.36
C ARG A 153 -22.62 -4.08 -2.82
N THR A 154 -21.68 -3.80 -1.91
CA THR A 154 -21.51 -2.44 -1.34
C THR A 154 -21.06 -1.41 -2.36
N LEU A 155 -20.50 -1.85 -3.49
CA LEU A 155 -20.10 -0.99 -4.60
C LEU A 155 -21.31 -0.48 -5.40
N PHE A 156 -22.42 -1.22 -5.40
CA PHE A 156 -23.60 -0.92 -6.23
C PHE A 156 -24.85 -0.56 -5.41
N ASP A 157 -24.91 -0.96 -4.13
CA ASP A 157 -26.03 -0.70 -3.23
C ASP A 157 -25.65 0.31 -2.13
N GLY A 158 -26.31 1.47 -2.15
CA GLY A 158 -26.08 2.56 -1.22
C GLY A 158 -26.44 2.25 0.23
N SER A 159 -27.38 1.34 0.49
CA SER A 159 -27.77 0.97 1.85
C SER A 159 -26.67 0.14 2.54
N THR A 160 -26.16 -0.88 1.85
CA THR A 160 -25.06 -1.72 2.34
C THR A 160 -23.74 -0.92 2.48
N LYS A 161 -23.59 0.18 1.74
CA LYS A 161 -22.45 1.11 1.88
C LYS A 161 -22.46 1.87 3.22
N ALA A 162 -23.62 2.22 3.76
CA ALA A 162 -23.71 2.89 5.06
C ALA A 162 -23.27 1.96 6.20
N ASP A 163 -23.75 0.71 6.19
CA ASP A 163 -23.34 -0.32 7.17
C ASP A 163 -21.84 -0.65 7.08
N MET A 164 -21.31 -0.67 5.86
CA MET A 164 -19.89 -0.87 5.61
C MET A 164 -19.07 0.22 6.32
N LEU A 165 -19.47 1.48 6.16
CA LEU A 165 -18.80 2.61 6.78
C LEU A 165 -18.92 2.56 8.30
N ASP A 166 -20.09 2.22 8.84
CA ASP A 166 -20.30 2.10 10.29
C ASP A 166 -19.44 0.97 10.89
N ALA A 167 -19.50 -0.23 10.30
CA ALA A 167 -18.72 -1.39 10.77
C ALA A 167 -17.20 -1.17 10.68
N LEU A 168 -16.71 -0.51 9.62
CA LEU A 168 -15.29 -0.15 9.51
C LEU A 168 -14.90 0.98 10.46
N SER A 169 -15.81 1.94 10.71
CA SER A 169 -15.59 3.04 11.66
C SER A 169 -15.44 2.52 13.09
N MET A 170 -16.24 1.52 13.49
CA MET A 170 -16.13 0.88 14.81
C MET A 170 -14.76 0.25 15.07
N LEU A 171 -14.00 -0.09 14.02
CA LEU A 171 -12.67 -0.68 14.10
C LEU A 171 -11.54 0.32 13.77
N GLY A 172 -11.86 1.60 13.58
CA GLY A 172 -10.88 2.62 13.16
C GLY A 172 -10.24 2.32 11.80
N ALA A 173 -10.91 1.53 10.95
CA ALA A 173 -10.37 1.04 9.68
C ALA A 173 -10.65 1.99 8.50
N THR A 174 -11.16 3.20 8.74
CA THR A 174 -11.65 4.15 7.72
C THR A 174 -10.59 5.04 7.10
N ASP A 175 -9.39 5.15 7.69
CA ASP A 175 -8.32 6.04 7.23
C ASP A 175 -7.53 5.45 6.06
N GLU A 176 -8.24 5.16 4.97
CA GLU A 176 -7.74 4.34 3.86
C GLU A 176 -6.99 5.16 2.80
N MET A 177 -7.36 6.42 2.62
CA MET A 177 -6.77 7.27 1.57
C MET A 177 -5.37 7.77 1.96
N SER A 178 -5.20 8.17 3.23
CA SER A 178 -3.90 8.56 3.80
C SER A 178 -2.92 7.39 3.80
N THR A 179 -3.39 6.19 4.15
CA THR A 179 -2.55 4.97 4.21
C THR A 179 -2.21 4.41 2.83
N LEU A 180 -3.13 4.45 1.86
CA LEU A 180 -2.81 4.15 0.46
C LEU A 180 -1.84 5.18 -0.12
N ALA A 181 -2.09 6.47 0.09
CA ALA A 181 -1.18 7.53 -0.36
C ALA A 181 0.22 7.34 0.24
N ALA A 182 0.33 7.04 1.53
CA ALA A 182 1.60 6.72 2.19
C ALA A 182 2.31 5.49 1.58
N GLY A 183 1.54 4.46 1.17
CA GLY A 183 2.05 3.29 0.46
C GLY A 183 2.62 3.63 -0.93
N PHE A 184 2.03 4.60 -1.63
CA PHE A 184 2.44 5.09 -2.96
C PHE A 184 3.36 6.31 -2.91
N GLY A 185 4.12 6.51 -1.82
CA GLY A 185 5.11 7.58 -1.74
C GLY A 185 4.63 8.88 -1.12
N GLY A 186 3.46 8.87 -0.45
CA GLY A 186 2.99 9.83 0.55
C GLY A 186 3.51 11.26 0.37
N GLY A 187 2.95 11.97 -0.60
CA GLY A 187 3.33 13.35 -0.86
C GLY A 187 3.09 14.26 0.35
N THR A 188 4.15 14.89 0.86
CA THR A 188 4.04 15.92 1.91
C THR A 188 3.70 17.29 1.33
N THR A 189 3.74 17.44 0.01
CA THR A 189 3.43 18.71 -0.67
C THR A 189 1.95 18.77 -1.09
N PRO A 190 1.31 19.96 -1.03
CA PRO A 190 -0.10 20.11 -1.40
C PRO A 190 -0.42 19.64 -2.83
N LEU A 191 0.53 19.81 -3.76
CA LEU A 191 0.39 19.39 -5.16
C LEU A 191 0.35 17.86 -5.32
N THR A 192 1.26 17.16 -4.65
CA THR A 192 1.35 15.69 -4.74
C THR A 192 0.14 15.03 -4.08
N ARG A 193 -0.40 15.61 -2.99
CA ARG A 193 -1.67 15.19 -2.39
C ARG A 193 -2.84 15.32 -3.36
N LYS A 194 -3.03 16.50 -3.98
CA LYS A 194 -4.12 16.74 -4.94
C LYS A 194 -4.08 15.80 -6.14
N VAL A 195 -2.90 15.53 -6.68
CA VAL A 195 -2.72 14.61 -7.81
C VAL A 195 -3.04 13.17 -7.39
N ASN A 196 -2.53 12.73 -6.24
CA ASN A 196 -2.85 11.40 -5.71
C ASN A 196 -4.35 11.26 -5.46
N ASP A 197 -4.99 12.23 -4.81
CA ASP A 197 -6.43 12.23 -4.52
C ASP A 197 -7.27 12.21 -5.80
N PHE A 198 -6.88 12.96 -6.83
CA PHE A 198 -7.55 12.94 -8.13
C PHE A 198 -7.49 11.56 -8.77
N VAL A 199 -6.30 10.96 -8.83
CA VAL A 199 -6.11 9.65 -9.46
C VAL A 199 -6.84 8.54 -8.69
N PHE A 200 -6.84 8.61 -7.34
CA PHE A 200 -7.58 7.67 -6.49
C PHE A 200 -9.10 7.82 -6.57
N ARG A 201 -9.61 9.02 -6.85
CA ARG A 201 -11.04 9.25 -7.09
C ARG A 201 -11.45 8.80 -8.50
N LEU A 202 -10.60 9.03 -9.50
CA LEU A 202 -10.88 8.67 -10.88
C LEU A 202 -10.96 7.15 -11.13
N ASN A 203 -10.07 6.36 -10.52
CA ASN A 203 -9.99 4.92 -10.79
C ASN A 203 -10.90 4.06 -9.87
N GLY A 204 -11.64 4.68 -8.95
CA GLY A 204 -12.50 3.98 -7.99
C GLY A 204 -11.76 3.14 -6.94
N LEU A 205 -10.43 3.23 -6.84
CA LEU A 205 -9.61 2.39 -5.97
C LEU A 205 -9.96 2.58 -4.49
N ALA A 206 -10.33 3.80 -4.09
CA ALA A 206 -10.78 4.06 -2.72
C ALA A 206 -12.09 3.31 -2.39
N GLY A 207 -13.03 3.23 -3.35
CA GLY A 207 -14.26 2.45 -3.17
C GLY A 207 -13.99 0.94 -3.13
N TRP A 208 -13.12 0.47 -4.03
CA TRP A 208 -12.67 -0.92 -4.06
C TRP A 208 -11.97 -1.33 -2.77
N THR A 209 -11.05 -0.51 -2.27
CA THR A 209 -10.32 -0.77 -1.02
C THR A 209 -11.28 -0.91 0.16
N ARG A 210 -12.22 0.02 0.33
CA ARG A 210 -13.26 -0.08 1.38
C ARG A 210 -14.05 -1.37 1.26
N ALA A 211 -14.47 -1.72 0.05
CA ALA A 211 -15.21 -2.94 -0.20
C ALA A 211 -14.39 -4.17 0.19
N THR A 212 -13.14 -4.28 -0.24
CA THR A 212 -12.26 -5.42 0.10
C THR A 212 -11.98 -5.53 1.60
N ARG A 213 -11.77 -4.42 2.32
CA ARG A 213 -11.61 -4.41 3.78
C ARG A 213 -12.88 -4.87 4.49
N PHE A 214 -14.05 -4.50 3.96
CA PHE A 214 -15.33 -5.02 4.47
C PHE A 214 -15.54 -6.51 4.18
N MET A 215 -15.12 -6.99 3.00
CA MET A 215 -15.11 -8.43 2.70
C MET A 215 -14.27 -9.19 3.73
N ALA A 216 -13.08 -8.66 4.05
CA ALA A 216 -12.17 -9.24 5.02
C ALA A 216 -12.70 -9.18 6.45
N LEU A 217 -13.35 -8.07 6.84
CA LEU A 217 -14.02 -7.96 8.15
C LEU A 217 -15.11 -9.03 8.30
N HIS A 218 -15.97 -9.17 7.28
CA HIS A 218 -17.00 -10.20 7.28
C HIS A 218 -16.41 -11.61 7.40
N ALA A 219 -15.38 -11.90 6.59
CA ALA A 219 -14.68 -13.17 6.66
C ALA A 219 -14.00 -13.38 8.03
N GLY A 220 -13.47 -12.34 8.66
CA GLY A 220 -12.86 -12.37 9.98
C GLY A 220 -13.85 -12.75 11.08
N HIS A 221 -15.05 -12.16 11.08
CA HIS A 221 -16.11 -12.58 12.00
C HIS A 221 -16.46 -14.06 11.82
N GLN A 222 -16.71 -14.49 10.59
CA GLN A 222 -17.05 -15.88 10.29
C GLN A 222 -15.91 -16.84 10.62
N PHE A 223 -14.67 -16.42 10.42
CA PHE A 223 -13.48 -17.18 10.79
C PHE A 223 -13.41 -17.41 12.30
N LEU A 224 -13.55 -16.35 13.11
CA LEU A 224 -13.56 -16.47 14.57
C LEU A 224 -14.71 -17.37 15.04
N ILE A 225 -15.94 -17.13 14.56
CA ILE A 225 -17.12 -17.93 14.92
C ILE A 225 -16.91 -19.41 14.58
N LYS A 226 -16.44 -19.70 13.36
CA LYS A 226 -16.18 -21.06 12.90
C LYS A 226 -15.14 -21.76 13.77
N HIS A 227 -14.03 -21.08 14.08
CA HIS A 227 -12.96 -21.69 14.87
C HIS A 227 -13.30 -21.83 16.36
N ALA A 228 -14.26 -21.06 16.88
CA ALA A 228 -14.84 -21.25 18.21
C ALA A 228 -15.86 -22.39 18.27
N THR A 229 -16.76 -22.49 17.28
CA THR A 229 -17.92 -23.40 17.32
C THR A 229 -17.63 -24.77 16.69
N LYS A 230 -16.77 -24.81 15.67
CA LYS A 230 -16.40 -26.01 14.90
C LYS A 230 -14.89 -26.12 14.80
N PRO A 231 -14.21 -26.39 15.93
CA PRO A 231 -12.75 -26.43 15.95
C PRO A 231 -12.21 -27.55 15.05
N ASN A 232 -11.09 -27.26 14.37
CA ASN A 232 -10.33 -28.21 13.58
C ASN A 232 -8.88 -28.24 14.06
N LYS A 233 -8.04 -29.07 13.43
CA LYS A 233 -6.61 -29.25 13.76
C LYS A 233 -5.76 -27.97 13.76
N HIS A 234 -6.26 -26.86 13.21
CA HIS A 234 -5.57 -25.57 13.11
C HIS A 234 -6.25 -24.45 13.92
N SER A 235 -7.47 -24.67 14.46
CA SER A 235 -8.24 -23.64 15.16
C SER A 235 -7.49 -22.99 16.29
N GLN A 236 -6.91 -23.78 17.20
CA GLN A 236 -6.22 -23.24 18.37
C GLN A 236 -5.09 -22.31 17.96
N ARG A 237 -4.24 -22.76 17.03
CA ARG A 237 -3.15 -21.96 16.47
C ARG A 237 -3.64 -20.65 15.86
N TYR A 238 -4.75 -20.69 15.10
CA TYR A 238 -5.29 -19.47 14.49
C TYR A 238 -5.85 -18.48 15.50
N LEU A 239 -6.49 -18.95 16.57
CA LEU A 239 -6.97 -18.10 17.65
C LEU A 239 -5.81 -17.52 18.46
N ASP A 240 -4.77 -18.33 18.71
CA ASP A 240 -3.53 -17.90 19.38
C ASP A 240 -2.79 -16.84 18.55
N GLU A 241 -2.70 -17.02 17.22
CA GLU A 241 -2.12 -16.04 16.27
C GLU A 241 -2.82 -14.67 16.35
N LEU A 242 -4.12 -14.66 16.69
CA LEU A 242 -4.94 -13.46 16.86
C LEU A 242 -5.01 -12.96 18.32
N GLY A 243 -4.34 -13.63 19.25
CA GLY A 243 -4.36 -13.28 20.68
C GLY A 243 -5.74 -13.45 21.34
N ILE A 244 -6.61 -14.28 20.77
CA ILE A 244 -7.94 -14.57 21.28
C ILE A 244 -7.85 -15.63 22.38
N LYS A 245 -8.50 -15.38 23.52
CA LYS A 245 -8.60 -16.34 24.63
C LYS A 245 -9.91 -17.12 24.57
N ALA A 246 -9.93 -18.27 25.27
CA ALA A 246 -11.17 -19.02 25.47
C ALA A 246 -12.24 -18.12 26.11
N GLY A 247 -13.45 -18.14 25.55
CA GLY A 247 -14.58 -17.30 26.00
C GLY A 247 -14.60 -15.87 25.44
N ASP A 248 -13.58 -15.43 24.69
CA ASP A 248 -13.61 -14.09 24.08
C ASP A 248 -14.61 -13.99 22.92
N ILE A 249 -15.03 -15.10 22.32
CA ILE A 249 -15.90 -15.10 21.14
C ILE A 249 -17.36 -15.20 21.59
N GLU A 250 -18.03 -14.05 21.59
CA GLU A 250 -19.47 -13.92 21.80
C GLU A 250 -20.10 -13.40 20.52
N THR A 251 -21.26 -13.92 20.13
CA THR A 251 -21.91 -13.57 18.87
C THR A 251 -23.14 -12.70 19.06
N GLU A 252 -23.42 -11.88 18.04
CA GLU A 252 -24.64 -11.10 17.89
C GLU A 252 -25.18 -11.23 16.47
N THR A 253 -26.49 -11.01 16.36
CA THR A 253 -27.17 -10.98 15.07
C THR A 253 -27.23 -9.55 14.56
N LEU A 254 -26.49 -9.27 13.50
CA LEU A 254 -26.58 -8.01 12.79
C LEU A 254 -27.67 -8.10 11.72
N TYR A 255 -28.62 -7.18 11.77
CA TYR A 255 -29.66 -7.04 10.75
C TYR A 255 -29.16 -6.12 9.64
N LEU A 256 -29.19 -6.61 8.41
CA LEU A 256 -28.85 -5.86 7.22
C LEU A 256 -30.11 -5.15 6.67
N PRO A 257 -29.97 -3.98 6.02
CA PRO A 257 -31.06 -3.19 5.43
C PRO A 257 -31.95 -3.95 4.44
N ASN A 258 -31.43 -5.03 3.86
CA ASN A 258 -32.16 -5.92 2.95
C ASN A 258 -33.02 -6.98 3.66
N GLY A 259 -33.24 -6.85 4.98
CA GLY A 259 -34.04 -7.76 5.79
C GLY A 259 -33.33 -9.08 6.13
N ARG A 260 -32.07 -9.26 5.75
CA ARG A 260 -31.28 -10.44 6.09
C ARG A 260 -30.56 -10.21 7.41
N SER A 261 -30.31 -11.28 8.15
CA SER A 261 -29.44 -11.24 9.31
C SER A 261 -28.12 -11.96 9.04
N ARG A 262 -27.07 -11.55 9.75
CA ARG A 262 -25.80 -12.26 9.80
C ARG A 262 -25.31 -12.37 11.23
N GLU A 263 -24.65 -13.46 11.54
CA GLU A 263 -23.96 -13.60 12.82
C GLU A 263 -22.60 -12.88 12.74
N ALA A 264 -22.31 -12.06 13.74
CA ALA A 264 -21.04 -11.36 13.91
C ALA A 264 -20.53 -11.54 15.33
N VAL A 265 -19.24 -11.32 15.52
CA VAL A 265 -18.63 -11.32 16.86
C VAL A 265 -18.94 -9.97 17.50
N LYS A 266 -19.53 -9.98 18.70
CA LYS A 266 -19.78 -8.77 19.49
C LYS A 266 -18.49 -8.00 19.68
N LEU A 267 -18.50 -6.70 19.36
CA LEU A 267 -17.35 -5.82 19.58
C LEU A 267 -17.36 -5.19 20.97
N PHE A 268 -18.54 -5.02 21.57
CA PHE A 268 -18.71 -4.35 22.85
C PHE A 268 -19.57 -5.21 23.79
N THR A 269 -18.98 -5.61 24.90
CA THR A 269 -19.61 -6.42 25.96
C THR A 269 -19.58 -5.71 27.31
N GLY A 270 -18.88 -4.57 27.40
CA GLY A 270 -18.60 -3.87 28.65
C GLY A 270 -17.29 -4.34 29.30
N ASN A 271 -16.74 -5.49 28.88
CA ASN A 271 -15.42 -5.93 29.28
C ASN A 271 -14.35 -5.35 28.34
N LYS A 272 -13.82 -4.16 28.70
CA LYS A 272 -12.82 -3.44 27.90
C LYS A 272 -11.62 -4.30 27.48
N ALA A 273 -11.16 -5.21 28.34
CA ALA A 273 -9.99 -6.03 28.04
C ALA A 273 -10.28 -7.09 26.97
N ARG A 274 -11.47 -7.70 27.00
CA ARG A 274 -11.92 -8.66 25.98
C ARG A 274 -12.27 -7.93 24.69
N ASP A 275 -13.01 -6.83 24.77
CA ASP A 275 -13.42 -6.02 23.61
C ASP A 275 -12.18 -5.52 22.84
N THR A 276 -11.16 -5.04 23.55
CA THR A 276 -9.88 -4.65 22.95
C THR A 276 -9.19 -5.82 22.23
N ARG A 277 -9.20 -7.03 22.80
CA ARG A 277 -8.60 -8.22 22.15
C ARG A 277 -9.34 -8.60 20.87
N VAL A 278 -10.67 -8.61 20.90
CA VAL A 278 -11.50 -8.96 19.73
C VAL A 278 -11.37 -7.91 18.62
N GLN A 279 -11.38 -6.63 18.97
CA GLN A 279 -11.15 -5.55 18.01
C GLN A 279 -9.75 -5.66 17.38
N HIS A 280 -8.71 -5.87 18.19
CA HIS A 280 -7.36 -6.09 17.66
C HIS A 280 -7.27 -7.33 16.77
N ALA A 281 -7.92 -8.44 17.15
CA ALA A 281 -7.94 -9.66 16.35
C ALA A 281 -8.59 -9.44 14.98
N LEU A 282 -9.73 -8.72 14.93
CA LEU A 282 -10.40 -8.40 13.66
C LEU A 282 -9.59 -7.41 12.82
N SER A 283 -9.02 -6.36 13.42
CA SER A 283 -8.14 -5.42 12.72
C SER A 283 -6.91 -6.13 12.16
N GLN A 284 -6.25 -6.98 12.96
CA GLN A 284 -5.13 -7.79 12.52
C GLN A 284 -5.54 -8.76 11.40
N PHE A 285 -6.70 -9.41 11.50
CA PHE A 285 -7.20 -10.28 10.45
C PHE A 285 -7.42 -9.53 9.13
N ILE A 286 -8.06 -8.34 9.18
CA ILE A 286 -8.27 -7.50 7.99
C ILE A 286 -6.93 -7.11 7.38
N ASP A 287 -6.01 -6.62 8.21
CA ASP A 287 -4.71 -6.16 7.75
C ASP A 287 -3.87 -7.31 7.19
N GLU A 288 -4.01 -8.54 7.68
CA GLU A 288 -3.34 -9.74 7.12
C GLU A 288 -4.05 -10.32 5.89
N ALA A 289 -5.34 -10.02 5.68
CA ALA A 289 -6.14 -10.53 4.57
C ALA A 289 -6.08 -9.62 3.33
N ILE A 290 -6.04 -8.30 3.54
CA ILE A 290 -6.00 -7.28 2.49
C ILE A 290 -4.69 -6.51 2.59
N LEU A 291 -4.04 -6.36 1.44
CA LEU A 291 -2.74 -5.73 1.33
C LEU A 291 -2.78 -4.28 1.82
N ARG A 292 -2.02 -3.99 2.88
CA ARG A 292 -1.70 -2.63 3.32
C ARG A 292 -0.20 -2.54 3.54
N PRO A 293 0.60 -2.12 2.54
CA PRO A 293 2.05 -2.12 2.67
C PRO A 293 2.50 -1.16 3.79
N GLY A 294 2.85 -1.72 4.94
CA GLY A 294 3.45 -1.01 6.06
C GLY A 294 4.97 -0.95 5.97
N SER A 295 5.60 -0.07 6.76
CA SER A 295 7.06 -0.03 6.89
C SER A 295 7.65 -1.30 7.53
N THR A 296 6.84 -2.11 8.19
CA THR A 296 7.21 -3.40 8.79
C THR A 296 7.22 -4.57 7.80
N GLN A 297 6.57 -4.42 6.64
CA GLN A 297 6.39 -5.50 5.65
C GLN A 297 7.34 -5.38 4.46
N ARG A 298 8.24 -4.41 4.50
CA ARG A 298 9.20 -4.12 3.44
C ARG A 298 10.59 -3.92 4.04
N PRO A 299 11.66 -4.12 3.26
CA PRO A 299 13.02 -3.85 3.73
C PRO A 299 13.14 -2.41 4.23
N LEU A 300 13.99 -2.19 5.24
CA LEU A 300 14.15 -0.89 5.88
C LEU A 300 14.45 0.24 4.88
N TRP A 301 15.27 -0.03 3.86
CA TRP A 301 15.60 0.94 2.81
C TRP A 301 14.41 1.37 1.94
N HIS A 302 13.31 0.60 1.89
CA HIS A 302 12.07 1.06 1.23
C HIS A 302 11.34 2.13 2.03
N SER A 303 11.62 2.24 3.33
CA SER A 303 11.09 3.29 4.19
C SER A 303 11.95 4.56 4.17
N ASP A 304 13.05 4.56 3.42
CA ASP A 304 13.88 5.73 3.17
C ASP A 304 13.20 6.63 2.11
N PRO A 305 12.83 7.89 2.44
CA PRO A 305 12.19 8.80 1.50
C PRO A 305 13.01 9.04 0.23
N TYR A 306 14.34 9.04 0.34
CA TYR A 306 15.24 9.29 -0.79
C TYR A 306 15.29 8.12 -1.78
N MET A 307 14.83 6.94 -1.36
CA MET A 307 14.70 5.75 -2.21
C MET A 307 13.29 5.58 -2.77
N GLY A 308 12.35 6.47 -2.42
CA GLY A 308 10.92 6.36 -2.72
C GLY A 308 10.60 6.07 -4.18
N LEU A 309 11.30 6.70 -5.12
CA LEU A 309 11.11 6.47 -6.55
C LEU A 309 11.35 5.01 -6.97
N VAL A 310 12.35 4.36 -6.37
CA VAL A 310 12.69 2.96 -6.68
C VAL A 310 11.84 2.01 -5.83
N SER A 311 11.55 2.38 -4.59
CA SER A 311 10.97 1.48 -3.59
C SER A 311 9.44 1.46 -3.54
N GLN A 312 8.75 2.53 -3.98
CA GLN A 312 7.32 2.72 -3.75
C GLN A 312 6.44 1.55 -4.23
N TYR A 313 6.60 1.12 -5.48
CA TYR A 313 5.81 0.01 -6.02
C TYR A 313 6.36 -1.35 -5.61
N LYS A 314 7.67 -1.45 -5.41
CA LYS A 314 8.30 -2.69 -4.94
C LYS A 314 7.84 -3.05 -3.53
N GLY A 315 7.51 -2.06 -2.69
CA GLY A 315 6.94 -2.27 -1.37
C GLY A 315 5.68 -3.16 -1.38
N PHE A 316 4.83 -3.02 -2.40
CA PHE A 316 3.64 -3.87 -2.55
C PHE A 316 4.00 -5.34 -2.79
N ALA A 317 5.02 -5.63 -3.60
CA ALA A 317 5.46 -7.00 -3.83
C ALA A 317 5.96 -7.67 -2.52
N TYR A 318 6.66 -6.92 -1.67
CA TYR A 318 7.08 -7.42 -0.35
C TYR A 318 5.90 -7.65 0.59
N ALA A 319 4.91 -6.74 0.61
CA ALA A 319 3.69 -6.92 1.40
C ALA A 319 2.86 -8.13 0.93
N ILE A 320 2.71 -8.32 -0.38
CA ILE A 320 2.06 -9.52 -0.97
C ILE A 320 2.77 -10.78 -0.51
N TRP A 321 4.09 -10.82 -0.61
CA TRP A 321 4.84 -11.97 -0.16
C TRP A 321 4.68 -12.22 1.33
N ASP A 322 4.82 -11.23 2.20
CA ASP A 322 4.74 -11.43 3.65
C ASP A 322 3.37 -11.97 4.10
N GLN A 323 2.29 -11.40 3.55
CA GLN A 323 0.92 -11.69 3.94
C GLN A 323 0.34 -12.92 3.25
N VAL A 324 0.61 -13.09 1.95
CA VAL A 324 0.01 -14.15 1.13
C VAL A 324 1.00 -15.28 0.91
N GLY A 325 2.12 -15.04 0.23
CA GLY A 325 3.09 -16.08 -0.15
C GLY A 325 3.72 -16.78 1.06
N GLY A 326 4.18 -16.01 2.03
CA GLY A 326 4.74 -16.48 3.30
C GLY A 326 3.69 -17.20 4.15
N ARG A 327 2.42 -16.78 4.11
CA ARG A 327 1.34 -17.51 4.78
C ARG A 327 1.07 -18.84 4.10
N ILE A 328 1.01 -18.89 2.76
CA ILE A 328 0.88 -20.14 2.00
C ILE A 328 2.02 -21.11 2.37
N ALA A 329 3.27 -20.63 2.38
CA ALA A 329 4.42 -21.44 2.75
C ALA A 329 4.33 -21.97 4.20
N ARG A 330 3.93 -21.11 5.16
CA ARG A 330 3.74 -21.50 6.58
C ARG A 330 2.57 -22.47 6.76
N GLU A 331 1.47 -22.29 6.04
CA GLU A 331 0.30 -23.16 6.14
C GLU A 331 0.57 -24.53 5.51
N TRP A 332 1.26 -24.54 4.38
CA TRP A 332 1.68 -25.77 3.73
C TRP A 332 2.66 -26.56 4.61
N SER A 333 3.65 -25.92 5.23
CA SER A 333 4.58 -26.59 6.15
C SER A 333 3.89 -27.14 7.40
N LYS A 334 2.78 -26.54 7.82
CA LYS A 334 1.92 -27.01 8.91
C LYS A 334 0.87 -28.05 8.45
N GLY A 335 0.94 -28.55 7.22
CA GLY A 335 0.07 -29.60 6.68
C GLY A 335 -1.36 -29.15 6.32
N ASN A 336 -1.56 -27.86 6.08
CA ASN A 336 -2.84 -27.32 5.60
C ASN A 336 -2.88 -27.29 4.07
N VAL A 337 -3.34 -28.38 3.46
CA VAL A 337 -3.44 -28.50 1.99
C VAL A 337 -4.56 -27.65 1.38
N ALA A 338 -5.55 -27.22 2.17
CA ALA A 338 -6.65 -26.38 1.68
C ALA A 338 -6.15 -25.03 1.16
N ILE A 339 -4.96 -24.60 1.56
CA ILE A 339 -4.31 -23.37 1.11
C ILE A 339 -3.87 -23.41 -0.36
N LEU A 340 -3.73 -24.60 -0.94
CA LEU A 340 -3.23 -24.74 -2.32
C LEU A 340 -4.23 -24.23 -3.35
N MET A 341 -5.53 -24.40 -3.11
CA MET A 341 -6.56 -23.91 -4.04
C MET A 341 -6.51 -22.38 -4.22
N PRO A 342 -6.59 -21.55 -3.16
CA PRO A 342 -6.45 -20.11 -3.35
C PRO A 342 -5.08 -19.72 -3.89
N ALA A 343 -4.00 -20.42 -3.51
CA ALA A 343 -2.66 -20.16 -4.06
C ALA A 343 -2.62 -20.35 -5.58
N LEU A 344 -3.12 -21.47 -6.09
CA LEU A 344 -3.14 -21.77 -7.53
C LEU A 344 -3.99 -20.79 -8.34
N LEU A 345 -5.03 -20.20 -7.75
CA LEU A 345 -5.88 -19.21 -8.41
C LEU A 345 -5.17 -17.87 -8.64
N TYR A 346 -4.09 -17.56 -7.92
CA TYR A 346 -3.35 -16.31 -8.15
C TYR A 346 -2.77 -16.23 -9.57
N ALA A 347 -2.20 -17.32 -10.09
CA ALA A 347 -1.57 -17.30 -11.41
C ALA A 347 -2.56 -16.98 -12.56
N PRO A 348 -3.68 -17.73 -12.75
CA PRO A 348 -4.61 -17.47 -13.85
C PRO A 348 -5.33 -16.11 -13.72
N ILE A 349 -5.64 -15.64 -12.50
CA ILE A 349 -6.20 -14.29 -12.32
C ILE A 349 -5.17 -13.22 -12.67
N THR A 350 -3.91 -13.39 -12.28
CA THR A 350 -2.83 -12.48 -12.68
C THR A 350 -2.70 -12.41 -14.20
N ILE A 351 -2.74 -13.56 -14.89
CA ILE A 351 -2.68 -13.62 -16.35
C ILE A 351 -3.84 -12.83 -16.96
N MET A 352 -5.07 -13.06 -16.48
CA MET A 352 -6.24 -12.33 -16.96
C MET A 352 -6.11 -10.82 -16.75
N VAL A 353 -5.63 -10.37 -15.59
CA VAL A 353 -5.36 -8.95 -15.29
C VAL A 353 -4.31 -8.36 -16.23
N GLU A 354 -3.23 -9.08 -16.50
CA GLU A 354 -2.17 -8.65 -17.42
C GLU A 354 -2.65 -8.60 -18.88
N LEU A 355 -3.50 -9.54 -19.30
CA LEU A 355 -4.13 -9.51 -20.63
C LEU A 355 -5.10 -8.33 -20.77
N MET A 356 -5.91 -8.06 -19.75
CA MET A 356 -6.78 -6.87 -19.73
C MET A 356 -5.96 -5.58 -19.78
N ARG A 357 -4.85 -5.52 -19.03
CA ARG A 357 -3.92 -4.37 -19.06
C ARG A 357 -3.32 -4.19 -20.45
N GLU A 358 -2.90 -5.27 -21.08
CA GLU A 358 -2.33 -5.27 -22.43
C GLU A 358 -3.34 -4.75 -23.45
N LEU A 359 -4.58 -5.24 -23.40
CA LEU A 359 -5.68 -4.77 -24.24
C LEU A 359 -5.96 -3.27 -24.05
N ILE A 360 -5.94 -2.78 -22.81
CA ILE A 360 -6.16 -1.34 -22.52
C ILE A 360 -4.99 -0.48 -23.01
N GLN A 361 -3.76 -0.97 -22.90
CA GLN A 361 -2.56 -0.19 -23.23
C GLN A 361 -2.21 -0.20 -24.73
N HIS A 362 -2.41 -1.33 -25.40
CA HIS A 362 -1.96 -1.55 -26.77
C HIS A 362 -3.12 -1.83 -27.75
N GLY A 363 -4.36 -1.94 -27.26
CA GLY A 363 -5.52 -2.25 -28.09
C GLY A 363 -5.57 -3.72 -28.53
N PRO A 364 -6.43 -4.06 -29.49
CA PRO A 364 -6.65 -5.43 -29.95
C PRO A 364 -5.43 -6.10 -30.57
N GLU A 365 -4.46 -5.31 -31.02
CA GLU A 365 -3.23 -5.79 -31.66
C GLU A 365 -2.22 -6.38 -30.66
N GLY A 366 -2.40 -6.12 -29.35
CA GLY A 366 -1.55 -6.63 -28.27
C GLY A 366 -0.19 -5.95 -28.18
N ASP A 367 0.62 -6.33 -27.18
CA ASP A 367 2.02 -5.87 -27.09
C ASP A 367 2.86 -6.64 -28.12
N ALA A 368 3.48 -5.91 -29.04
CA ALA A 368 4.37 -6.49 -30.05
C ALA A 368 5.50 -7.34 -29.44
N ARG A 369 5.89 -7.10 -28.18
CA ARG A 369 6.91 -7.89 -27.46
C ARG A 369 6.41 -9.26 -26.99
N ARG A 370 5.11 -9.50 -27.00
CA ARG A 370 4.45 -10.72 -26.52
C ARG A 370 3.80 -11.54 -27.63
N LYS A 371 4.03 -11.15 -28.89
CA LYS A 371 3.38 -11.77 -30.05
C LYS A 371 3.68 -13.26 -30.21
N ASP A 372 4.88 -13.69 -29.80
CA ASP A 372 5.35 -15.07 -29.92
C ASP A 372 5.21 -15.88 -28.62
N TRP A 373 4.52 -15.34 -27.61
CA TRP A 373 4.42 -15.99 -26.30
C TRP A 373 3.51 -17.23 -26.33
N GLY A 374 3.99 -18.32 -25.75
CA GLY A 374 3.25 -19.54 -25.53
C GLY A 374 2.46 -19.57 -24.22
N PRO A 375 1.62 -20.61 -23.99
CA PRO A 375 0.91 -20.79 -22.72
C PRO A 375 1.84 -20.86 -21.49
N ASP A 376 3.04 -21.38 -21.66
CA ASP A 376 4.09 -21.46 -20.65
C ASP A 376 4.68 -20.08 -20.31
N ASP A 377 4.91 -19.22 -21.30
CA ASP A 377 5.34 -17.83 -21.07
C ASP A 377 4.31 -17.05 -20.24
N TYR A 378 3.02 -17.17 -20.60
CA TYR A 378 1.94 -16.54 -19.84
C TYR A 378 1.82 -17.14 -18.44
N LEU A 379 1.99 -18.45 -18.28
CA LEU A 379 1.98 -19.09 -16.97
C LEU A 379 3.13 -18.57 -16.09
N LEU A 380 4.35 -18.53 -16.61
CA LEU A 380 5.52 -17.99 -15.91
C LEU A 380 5.33 -16.51 -15.57
N MET A 381 4.77 -15.71 -16.48
CA MET A 381 4.39 -14.33 -16.20
C MET A 381 3.40 -14.26 -15.04
N GLY A 382 2.33 -15.05 -15.06
CA GLY A 382 1.32 -15.07 -13.99
C GLY A 382 1.91 -15.42 -12.63
N VAL A 383 2.79 -16.43 -12.60
CA VAL A 383 3.50 -16.84 -11.38
C VAL A 383 4.42 -15.72 -10.87
N ASP A 384 5.26 -15.11 -11.73
CA ASP A 384 6.18 -14.03 -11.33
C ASP A 384 5.44 -12.75 -10.92
N ARG A 385 4.43 -12.34 -11.68
CA ARG A 385 3.67 -11.10 -11.47
C ARG A 385 2.71 -11.17 -10.28
N SER A 386 2.30 -12.38 -9.88
CA SER A 386 1.47 -12.54 -8.68
C SER A 386 2.22 -12.14 -7.39
N ASN A 387 3.56 -12.22 -7.38
CA ASN A 387 4.41 -12.05 -6.19
C ASN A 387 4.04 -13.00 -5.01
N VAL A 388 3.30 -14.08 -5.28
CA VAL A 388 2.86 -15.05 -4.27
C VAL A 388 3.79 -16.26 -4.16
N PHE A 389 4.36 -16.69 -5.28
CA PHE A 389 5.13 -17.94 -5.35
C PHE A 389 6.63 -17.77 -5.11
N PHE A 390 7.17 -16.57 -5.37
CA PHE A 390 8.58 -16.27 -5.18
C PHE A 390 8.76 -15.05 -4.29
N SER A 391 9.68 -15.17 -3.31
CA SER A 391 10.04 -14.03 -2.48
C SER A 391 10.66 -12.94 -3.34
N PRO A 392 10.26 -11.66 -3.17
CA PRO A 392 10.88 -10.54 -3.87
C PRO A 392 12.39 -10.45 -3.63
N ARG A 393 12.88 -10.91 -2.47
CA ARG A 393 14.31 -11.02 -2.19
C ARG A 393 14.98 -12.05 -3.09
N ASP A 394 14.43 -13.25 -3.18
CA ASP A 394 15.02 -14.34 -3.95
C ASP A 394 14.96 -13.99 -5.45
N ARG A 395 13.89 -13.33 -5.90
CA ARG A 395 13.80 -12.74 -7.24
C ARG A 395 14.87 -11.69 -7.48
N ALA A 396 15.08 -10.76 -6.54
CA ALA A 396 16.09 -9.73 -6.67
C ALA A 396 17.50 -10.34 -6.78
N ILE A 397 17.79 -11.38 -6.02
CA ILE A 397 19.05 -12.14 -6.10
C ILE A 397 19.17 -12.82 -7.46
N ALA A 398 18.16 -13.56 -7.89
CA ALA A 398 18.17 -14.26 -9.18
C ALA A 398 18.37 -13.29 -10.36
N GLN A 399 17.67 -12.16 -10.34
CA GLN A 399 17.82 -11.11 -11.34
C GLN A 399 19.19 -10.45 -11.29
N SER A 400 19.76 -10.21 -10.10
CA SER A 400 21.10 -9.62 -9.97
C SER A 400 22.21 -10.58 -10.43
N ILE A 401 22.04 -11.89 -10.22
CA ILE A 401 22.91 -12.92 -10.81
C ILE A 401 22.79 -12.92 -12.33
N ASN A 402 21.57 -12.79 -12.86
CA ASN A 402 21.34 -12.70 -14.29
C ASN A 402 21.93 -11.42 -14.90
N ASP A 403 21.96 -10.31 -14.17
CA ASP A 403 22.62 -9.08 -14.60
C ASP A 403 24.11 -9.32 -14.85
N VAL A 404 24.80 -9.96 -13.90
CA VAL A 404 26.23 -10.30 -14.04
C VAL A 404 26.45 -11.24 -15.22
N LYS A 405 25.59 -12.25 -15.41
CA LYS A 405 25.66 -13.16 -16.56
C LYS A 405 25.49 -12.45 -17.90
N ASN A 406 24.75 -11.34 -17.93
CA ASN A 406 24.48 -10.55 -19.13
C ASN A 406 25.38 -9.30 -19.23
N ASN A 407 26.54 -9.28 -18.56
CA ASN A 407 27.48 -8.16 -18.53
C ASN A 407 26.85 -6.82 -18.09
N ARG A 408 25.81 -6.89 -17.25
CA ARG A 408 25.20 -5.73 -16.59
C ARG A 408 25.72 -5.62 -15.16
N VAL A 409 25.71 -4.40 -14.62
CA VAL A 409 26.09 -4.15 -13.23
C VAL A 409 25.13 -4.92 -12.31
N PHE A 410 25.69 -5.61 -11.30
CA PHE A 410 24.91 -6.35 -10.31
C PHE A 410 23.83 -5.46 -9.68
N GLY A 411 22.57 -5.91 -9.73
CA GLY A 411 21.44 -5.20 -9.16
C GLY A 411 20.91 -4.05 -10.03
N SER A 412 21.45 -3.82 -11.22
CA SER A 412 20.93 -2.80 -12.16
C SER A 412 19.49 -3.09 -12.59
N SER A 413 19.09 -4.36 -12.70
CA SER A 413 17.69 -4.78 -12.90
C SER A 413 16.76 -4.35 -11.78
N GLN A 414 17.28 -4.15 -10.57
CA GLN A 414 16.50 -3.72 -9.41
C GLN A 414 16.16 -2.24 -9.45
N ILE A 415 16.78 -1.47 -10.32
CA ILE A 415 16.58 -0.02 -10.38
C ILE A 415 15.52 0.35 -11.44
N GLY A 416 15.24 -0.56 -12.38
CA GLY A 416 14.13 -0.47 -13.32
C GLY A 416 14.21 0.73 -14.29
N PRO A 417 13.15 0.97 -15.10
CA PRO A 417 13.05 2.12 -16.00
C PRO A 417 12.79 3.43 -15.26
N THR A 418 12.61 3.39 -13.94
CA THR A 418 12.34 4.55 -13.08
C THR A 418 13.44 5.60 -13.18
N ILE A 419 14.72 5.20 -13.26
CA ILE A 419 15.83 6.15 -13.43
C ILE A 419 15.92 6.71 -14.85
N SER A 420 15.64 5.92 -15.89
CA SER A 420 15.61 6.45 -17.26
C SER A 420 14.48 7.46 -17.40
N GLN A 421 13.30 7.17 -16.84
CA GLN A 421 12.17 8.10 -16.81
C GLN A 421 12.47 9.38 -16.00
N ALA A 422 13.16 9.27 -14.86
CA ALA A 422 13.60 10.44 -14.09
C ALA A 422 14.61 11.30 -14.86
N ARG A 423 15.53 10.67 -15.62
CA ARG A 423 16.48 11.37 -16.50
C ARG A 423 15.76 12.04 -17.67
N ASP A 424 14.79 11.38 -18.28
CA ASP A 424 14.00 11.92 -19.39
C ASP A 424 13.19 13.14 -18.92
N ILE A 425 12.61 13.11 -17.72
CA ILE A 425 11.90 14.25 -17.11
C ILE A 425 12.85 15.40 -16.76
N TYR A 426 14.00 15.11 -16.16
CA TYR A 426 15.02 16.13 -15.88
C TYR A 426 15.48 16.81 -17.18
N SER A 427 15.68 16.02 -18.24
CA SER A 427 16.03 16.55 -19.56
C SER A 427 14.88 17.36 -20.19
N ALA A 428 13.63 16.93 -20.06
CA ALA A 428 12.46 17.62 -20.60
C ALA A 428 12.14 18.93 -19.85
N ALA A 429 12.33 18.96 -18.52
CA ALA A 429 12.23 20.18 -17.71
C ALA A 429 13.36 21.17 -18.04
N SER A 430 14.56 20.68 -18.38
CA SER A 430 15.67 21.52 -18.83
C SER A 430 15.54 22.00 -20.29
N ALA A 431 14.67 21.38 -21.08
CA ALA A 431 14.57 21.60 -22.53
C ALA A 431 13.14 22.01 -22.95
N GLN A 432 12.59 23.09 -22.37
CA GLN A 432 11.46 23.91 -22.88
C GLN A 432 10.28 23.21 -23.61
N ARG A 433 9.99 21.93 -23.34
CA ARG A 433 8.77 21.24 -23.79
C ARG A 433 7.70 21.49 -22.73
N SER A 434 6.47 21.83 -23.16
CA SER A 434 5.40 22.11 -22.20
C SER A 434 5.11 20.87 -21.35
N ALA A 435 5.22 21.04 -20.02
CA ALA A 435 4.98 19.97 -19.05
C ALA A 435 3.58 19.33 -19.23
N GLY A 436 2.60 20.11 -19.70
CA GLY A 436 1.24 19.65 -20.01
C GLY A 436 1.17 18.60 -21.13
N LYS A 437 1.95 18.74 -22.20
CA LYS A 437 1.93 17.78 -23.32
C LYS A 437 2.58 16.44 -22.94
N THR A 438 3.62 16.50 -22.12
CA THR A 438 4.27 15.31 -21.52
C THR A 438 3.37 14.62 -20.49
N PHE A 439 2.47 15.37 -19.86
CA PHE A 439 1.46 14.87 -18.93
C PHE A 439 0.30 14.18 -19.67
N GLU A 440 -0.21 14.78 -20.75
CA GLU A 440 -1.26 14.20 -21.61
C GLU A 440 -0.80 12.90 -22.30
N ASP A 441 0.43 12.86 -22.82
CA ASP A 441 0.99 11.67 -23.46
C ASP A 441 1.24 10.51 -22.49
N ALA A 442 1.37 10.81 -21.18
CA ALA A 442 1.66 9.84 -20.13
C ALA A 442 0.41 9.17 -19.52
N LEU A 443 -0.79 9.66 -19.84
CA LEU A 443 -2.04 9.04 -19.41
C LEU A 443 -2.27 7.71 -20.15
N PRO A 444 -2.77 6.66 -19.47
CA PRO A 444 -3.21 5.46 -20.16
C PRO A 444 -4.35 5.80 -21.13
N ALA A 445 -4.36 5.10 -22.26
CA ALA A 445 -5.21 5.40 -23.41
C ALA A 445 -4.95 6.78 -24.05
N SER A 446 -3.73 7.35 -23.95
CA SER A 446 -3.34 8.60 -24.65
C SER A 446 -3.71 8.66 -26.15
N PRO A 447 -3.81 7.55 -26.92
CA PRO A 447 -4.35 7.59 -28.28
C PRO A 447 -5.85 7.94 -28.37
N LEU A 448 -6.66 7.63 -27.35
CA LEU A 448 -8.09 8.00 -27.29
C LEU A 448 -8.29 9.47 -26.91
N TRP A 449 -7.45 10.01 -26.02
CA TRP A 449 -7.49 11.42 -25.62
C TRP A 449 -7.03 12.36 -26.74
N LYS A 450 -6.11 11.92 -27.60
CA LYS A 450 -5.67 12.68 -28.78
C LYS A 450 -6.80 12.99 -29.76
N ARG A 451 -7.75 12.07 -29.93
CA ARG A 451 -8.94 12.29 -30.80
C ARG A 451 -9.97 13.21 -30.18
N TRP A 452 -10.04 13.31 -28.85
CA TRP A 452 -11.05 14.14 -28.18
C TRP A 452 -10.76 15.66 -28.31
N ASN A 453 -9.51 16.03 -28.59
CA ASN A 453 -9.10 17.41 -28.83
C ASN A 453 -9.32 17.88 -30.29
N ASP A 454 -9.52 16.95 -31.23
CA ASP A 454 -9.79 17.26 -32.64
C ASP A 454 -11.24 17.71 -32.88
N ASP A 455 -12.16 17.38 -31.96
CA ASP A 455 -13.60 17.66 -32.08
C ASP A 455 -14.06 18.94 -31.35
N GLY A 456 -13.15 19.73 -30.76
CA GLY A 456 -13.44 21.10 -30.31
C GLY A 456 -14.41 21.26 -29.13
N ILE A 457 -14.55 20.26 -28.24
CA ILE A 457 -15.45 20.35 -27.07
C ILE A 457 -14.69 19.96 -25.79
N ALA A 458 -13.85 20.86 -25.24
CA ALA A 458 -13.38 20.78 -23.85
C ALA A 458 -12.72 22.07 -23.33
N ASP A 459 -13.45 23.19 -23.30
CA ASP A 459 -13.01 24.41 -22.58
C ASP A 459 -13.19 24.34 -21.05
N ASN A 460 -13.31 23.15 -20.43
CA ASN A 460 -13.61 23.03 -19.00
C ASN A 460 -12.93 21.84 -18.26
N VAL A 461 -11.64 21.64 -18.49
CA VAL A 461 -10.76 20.86 -17.57
C VAL A 461 -9.47 21.67 -17.40
N PRO A 462 -8.92 21.88 -16.17
CA PRO A 462 -8.01 23.00 -15.91
C PRO A 462 -6.59 22.73 -16.43
N ALA A 463 -6.39 22.89 -17.73
CA ALA A 463 -5.09 23.14 -18.36
C ALA A 463 -4.38 24.39 -17.77
N VAL A 464 -5.15 25.26 -17.11
CA VAL A 464 -4.67 26.44 -16.37
C VAL A 464 -3.82 26.07 -15.14
N ALA A 465 -4.06 24.91 -14.52
CA ALA A 465 -3.25 24.47 -13.37
C ALA A 465 -1.83 24.02 -13.79
N ALA A 466 -1.69 23.45 -15.00
CA ALA A 466 -0.42 23.01 -15.56
C ALA A 466 0.42 24.15 -16.16
N ALA A 467 -0.22 25.23 -16.61
CA ALA A 467 0.49 26.40 -17.14
C ALA A 467 1.11 27.27 -16.03
N ASN A 468 0.49 27.32 -14.84
CA ASN A 468 1.05 28.03 -13.68
C ASN A 468 2.18 27.26 -12.98
N LEU A 469 2.29 25.95 -13.22
CA LEU A 469 3.34 25.06 -12.68
C LEU A 469 4.77 25.37 -13.16
N VAL A 470 4.97 26.21 -14.17
CA VAL A 470 6.30 26.58 -14.69
C VAL A 470 6.66 28.04 -14.40
N LYS A 471 5.70 28.92 -14.09
CA LYS A 471 5.97 30.35 -13.88
C LYS A 471 6.32 30.74 -12.45
N GLU A 472 5.96 29.94 -11.45
CA GLU A 472 6.21 30.29 -10.04
C GLU A 472 7.50 29.70 -9.45
N ASN A 473 8.31 28.95 -10.23
CA ASN A 473 9.58 28.37 -9.76
C ASN A 473 10.76 28.63 -10.74
N VAL A 474 10.78 29.79 -11.41
CA VAL A 474 11.99 30.36 -12.02
C VAL A 474 12.44 31.57 -11.23
#